data_AF-A0A7W0PP05-F1
#
_entry.id   AF-A0A7W0PP05-F1
#
_cell.length_a   1.000
_cell.length_b   1.000
_cell.length_c   1.000
_cell.angle_alpha   90.00
_cell.angle_beta   90.00
_cell.angle_gamma   90.00
#
_symmetry.space_group_name_H-M   'P 1'
#
loop_
_entity.id
_entity.type
_entity.pdbx_description
1 polymer ?
#
loop_
_entity_poly.entity_id
_entity_poly.type
_entity_poly.pdbx_seq_one_letter_code
_entity_poly.pdbx_strand_id
1 'polypeptide(L)'
;MSAMRKPSGVPVKVSLANHTKLQEWANADERPTGDIVNELIERHERERFWNQAYDQLARLKADPVAWQDYMEEIAGFDALAGDGLEDEDPYYTPEEEREILANAGRAANG
;
A
#
# COMPACT_ATOMS: atom_id res chain seq x y z
N MET A 1 36.04 0.81 -22.43
CA MET A 1 35.54 2.21 -22.45
C MET A 1 34.04 2.16 -22.69
N SER A 2 33.23 1.90 -21.65
CA SER A 2 31.77 1.94 -21.78
C SER A 2 31.33 3.39 -21.93
N ALA A 3 30.70 3.70 -23.06
CA ALA A 3 30.11 5.01 -23.29
C ALA A 3 28.99 5.25 -22.27
N MET A 4 29.18 6.24 -21.41
CA MET A 4 28.18 6.74 -20.47
C MET A 4 26.90 7.12 -21.26
N ARG A 5 25.80 6.39 -21.03
CA ARG A 5 24.49 6.71 -21.60
C ARG A 5 24.11 8.12 -21.12
N LYS A 6 23.87 9.04 -22.04
CA LYS A 6 23.37 10.39 -21.69
C LYS A 6 22.07 10.23 -20.88
N PRO A 7 21.91 10.89 -19.73
CA PRO A 7 20.63 10.91 -19.04
C PRO A 7 19.60 11.54 -19.99
N SER A 8 18.55 10.79 -20.32
CA SER A 8 17.40 11.28 -21.10
C SER A 8 16.39 11.89 -20.14
N GLY A 9 16.04 13.17 -20.31
CA GLY A 9 15.04 13.85 -19.48
C GLY A 9 14.86 15.31 -19.86
N VAL A 10 13.76 15.91 -19.40
CA VAL A 10 13.51 17.35 -19.55
C VAL A 10 13.97 18.06 -18.27
N PRO A 11 14.80 19.11 -18.35
CA PRO A 11 15.25 19.83 -17.16
C PRO A 11 14.10 20.58 -16.50
N VAL A 12 13.87 20.32 -15.22
CA VAL A 12 12.87 21.01 -14.39
C VAL A 12 13.60 21.90 -13.37
N LYS A 13 13.15 23.14 -13.21
CA LYS A 13 13.70 24.05 -12.19
C LYS A 13 13.10 23.70 -10.83
N VAL A 14 13.97 23.47 -9.85
CA VAL A 14 13.62 23.26 -8.45
C VAL A 14 14.44 24.21 -7.57
N SER A 15 14.05 24.39 -6.31
CA SER A 15 14.87 25.14 -5.36
C SER A 15 16.20 24.42 -5.13
N LEU A 16 17.26 25.19 -4.80
CA LEU A 16 18.56 24.61 -4.45
C LEU A 16 18.43 23.64 -3.27
N ALA A 17 17.64 23.99 -2.27
CA ALA A 17 17.39 23.15 -1.10
C ALA A 17 16.78 21.79 -1.47
N ASN A 18 15.77 21.77 -2.36
CA ASN A 18 15.15 20.52 -2.80
C ASN A 18 16.11 19.68 -3.64
N HIS A 19 16.90 20.33 -4.51
CA HIS A 19 17.92 19.63 -5.28
C HIS A 19 18.97 18.96 -4.38
N THR A 20 19.50 19.69 -3.38
CA THR A 20 20.44 19.14 -2.40
C THR A 20 19.81 17.97 -1.65
N LYS A 21 18.54 18.08 -1.24
CA LYS A 21 17.86 17.01 -0.53
C LYS A 21 17.67 15.74 -1.38
N LEU A 22 17.29 15.92 -2.63
CA LEU A 22 17.16 14.84 -3.60
C LEU A 22 18.50 14.16 -3.86
N GLN A 23 19.61 14.91 -3.88
CA GLN A 23 20.96 14.34 -3.98
C GLN A 23 21.36 13.56 -2.73
N GLU A 24 21.05 14.06 -1.53
CA GLU A 24 21.29 13.34 -0.28
C GLU A 24 20.59 11.98 -0.28
N TRP A 25 19.30 11.94 -0.64
CA TRP A 25 18.54 10.69 -0.74
C TRP A 25 19.07 9.76 -1.82
N ALA A 26 19.42 10.30 -3.00
CA ALA A 26 20.00 9.53 -4.10
C ALA A 26 21.30 8.82 -3.68
N ASN A 27 22.15 9.53 -2.95
CA ASN A 27 23.41 8.97 -2.45
C ASN A 27 23.20 7.95 -1.34
N ALA A 28 22.25 8.21 -0.42
CA ALA A 28 21.96 7.30 0.68
C ALA A 28 21.34 5.97 0.20
N ASP A 29 20.49 6.04 -0.82
CA ASP A 29 19.78 4.88 -1.36
C ASP A 29 20.52 4.22 -2.53
N GLU A 30 21.70 4.73 -2.91
CA GLU A 30 22.48 4.30 -4.08
C GLU A 30 21.65 4.28 -5.39
N ARG A 31 20.71 5.23 -5.53
CA ARG A 31 19.74 5.30 -6.64
C ARG A 31 19.84 6.62 -7.39
N PRO A 32 19.56 6.65 -8.70
CA PRO A 32 19.43 7.90 -9.45
C PRO A 32 18.35 8.81 -8.86
N THR A 33 18.61 10.13 -8.84
CA THR A 33 17.61 11.13 -8.41
C THR A 33 16.29 11.03 -9.18
N GLY A 34 16.33 10.64 -10.47
CA GLY A 34 15.12 10.42 -11.26
C GLY A 34 14.20 9.34 -10.68
N ASP A 35 14.76 8.27 -10.13
CA ASP A 35 13.98 7.17 -9.55
C ASP A 35 13.31 7.61 -8.24
N ILE A 36 13.99 8.43 -7.44
CA ILE A 36 13.41 9.04 -6.23
C ILE A 36 12.26 9.98 -6.61
N VAL A 37 12.43 10.79 -7.66
CA VAL A 37 11.37 11.68 -8.14
C VAL A 37 10.16 10.87 -8.62
N ASN A 38 10.37 9.78 -9.37
CA ASN A 38 9.28 8.90 -9.81
C ASN A 38 8.52 8.31 -8.62
N GLU A 39 9.24 7.81 -7.61
CA GLU A 39 8.63 7.27 -6.40
C GLU A 39 7.82 8.31 -5.61
N LEU A 40 8.33 9.54 -5.52
CA LEU A 40 7.60 10.65 -4.89
C LEU A 40 6.31 11.01 -5.67
N ILE A 41 6.34 10.94 -7.00
CA ILE A 41 5.15 11.14 -7.85
C ILE A 41 4.14 10.04 -7.59
N GLU A 42 4.54 8.77 -7.67
CA GLU A 42 3.66 7.63 -7.42
C GLU A 42 3.03 7.67 -6.03
N ARG A 43 3.83 8.07 -5.02
CA ARG A 43 3.33 8.29 -3.67
C ARG A 43 2.28 9.38 -3.61
N HIS A 44 2.54 10.52 -4.25
CA HIS A 44 1.58 11.63 -4.30
C HIS A 44 0.28 11.23 -4.99
N GLU A 45 0.36 10.50 -6.10
CA GLU A 45 -0.81 10.00 -6.83
C GLU A 45 -1.62 9.02 -5.99
N ARG A 46 -0.96 8.09 -5.29
CA ARG A 46 -1.61 7.15 -4.37
C ARG A 46 -2.27 7.87 -3.20
N GLU A 47 -1.60 8.83 -2.57
CA GLU A 47 -2.17 9.64 -1.48
C GLU A 47 -3.40 10.42 -1.98
N ARG A 48 -3.31 11.04 -3.16
CA ARG A 48 -4.43 11.75 -3.78
C ARG A 48 -5.61 10.82 -4.07
N PHE A 49 -5.34 9.64 -4.63
CA PHE A 49 -6.37 8.64 -4.90
C PHE A 49 -7.13 8.26 -3.62
N TRP A 50 -6.40 7.91 -2.56
CA TRP A 50 -7.04 7.52 -1.29
C TRP A 50 -7.82 8.65 -0.64
N ASN A 51 -7.27 9.88 -0.66
CA ASN A 51 -8.01 11.05 -0.15
C ASN A 51 -9.34 11.24 -0.90
N GLN A 52 -9.32 11.12 -2.23
CA GLN A 52 -10.55 11.19 -3.03
C GLN A 52 -11.51 10.04 -2.71
N ALA A 53 -11.03 8.81 -2.55
CA ALA A 53 -11.86 7.67 -2.18
C ALA A 53 -12.52 7.87 -0.80
N TYR A 54 -11.77 8.36 0.19
CA TYR A 54 -12.31 8.68 1.51
C TYR A 54 -13.35 9.79 1.45
N ASP A 55 -13.12 10.85 0.69
CA ASP A 55 -14.09 11.92 0.51
C ASP A 55 -15.39 11.41 -0.13
N GLN A 56 -15.31 10.54 -1.13
CA GLN A 56 -16.49 9.96 -1.77
C GLN A 56 -17.22 9.00 -0.82
N LEU A 57 -16.51 8.18 -0.05
CA LEU A 57 -17.10 7.32 0.96
C LEU A 57 -17.80 8.13 2.06
N ALA A 58 -17.21 9.25 2.49
CA ALA A 58 -17.81 10.14 3.47
C ALA A 58 -19.11 10.76 2.93
N ARG A 59 -19.14 11.17 1.65
CA ARG A 59 -20.36 11.65 0.99
C ARG A 59 -21.43 10.57 0.89
N LEU A 60 -21.05 9.35 0.52
CA LEU A 60 -21.97 8.20 0.47
C LEU A 60 -22.59 7.93 1.84
N LYS A 61 -21.77 7.86 2.91
CA LYS A 61 -22.24 7.63 4.28
C LYS A 61 -23.13 8.75 4.82
N ALA A 62 -22.98 9.97 4.32
CA ALA A 62 -23.80 11.11 4.73
C ALA A 62 -25.20 11.11 4.08
N ASP A 63 -25.40 10.33 3.01
CA ASP A 63 -26.71 10.10 2.39
C ASP A 63 -27.30 8.78 2.93
N PRO A 64 -28.32 8.84 3.81
CA PRO A 64 -28.86 7.64 4.44
C PRO A 64 -29.50 6.65 3.46
N VAL A 65 -30.05 7.12 2.34
CA VAL A 65 -30.69 6.24 1.35
C VAL A 65 -29.62 5.52 0.57
N ALA A 66 -28.68 6.26 -0.01
CA ALA A 66 -27.58 5.67 -0.79
C ALA A 66 -26.68 4.76 0.08
N TRP A 67 -26.50 5.08 1.36
CA TRP A 67 -25.77 4.23 2.29
C TRP A 67 -26.49 2.91 2.57
N GLN A 68 -27.81 2.91 2.74
CA GLN A 68 -28.57 1.66 2.91
C GLN A 68 -28.50 0.79 1.66
N ASP A 69 -28.68 1.37 0.47
CA ASP A 69 -28.58 0.63 -0.80
C ASP A 69 -27.21 -0.06 -0.93
N TYR A 70 -26.12 0.65 -0.62
CA TYR A 70 -24.77 0.06 -0.62
C TYR A 70 -24.59 -1.06 0.41
N MET A 71 -25.15 -0.91 1.62
CA MET A 71 -25.07 -1.93 2.66
C MET A 71 -25.84 -3.21 2.29
N GLU A 72 -27.00 -3.06 1.63
CA GLU A 72 -27.76 -4.19 1.10
C GLU A 72 -26.98 -4.93 0.01
N GLU A 73 -26.31 -4.20 -0.90
CA GLU A 73 -25.42 -4.78 -1.91
C GLU A 73 -24.26 -5.56 -1.26
N ILE A 74 -23.58 -4.96 -0.27
CA ILE A 74 -22.49 -5.61 0.46
C ILE A 74 -22.96 -6.87 1.18
N ALA A 75 -24.14 -6.85 1.80
CA ALA A 75 -24.71 -8.04 2.45
C ALA A 75 -24.98 -9.17 1.43
N GLY A 76 -25.40 -8.82 0.22
CA GLY A 76 -25.54 -9.78 -0.88
C GLY A 76 -24.21 -10.42 -1.29
N PHE A 77 -23.12 -9.65 -1.33
CA PHE A 77 -21.79 -10.19 -1.61
C PHE A 77 -21.19 -10.99 -0.45
N ASP A 78 -21.43 -10.56 0.79
CA ASP A 78 -20.97 -11.27 2.00
C ASP A 78 -21.56 -12.69 2.07
N ALA A 79 -22.82 -12.84 1.64
CA ALA A 79 -23.45 -14.17 1.52
C ALA A 79 -22.74 -15.10 0.53
N LEU A 80 -21.97 -14.57 -0.42
CA LEU A 80 -21.16 -15.32 -1.38
C LEU A 80 -19.70 -15.49 -0.92
N ALA A 81 -19.29 -14.92 0.21
CA ALA A 81 -17.87 -14.91 0.63
C ALA A 81 -17.28 -16.31 0.84
N GLY A 82 -18.11 -17.28 1.21
CA GLY A 82 -17.73 -18.69 1.39
C GLY A 82 -17.99 -19.58 0.17
N ASP A 83 -18.51 -19.04 -0.93
CA ASP A 83 -18.82 -19.85 -2.11
C ASP A 83 -17.54 -20.41 -2.73
N GLY A 84 -17.50 -21.73 -2.92
CA GLY A 84 -16.34 -22.47 -3.42
C GLY A 84 -15.21 -22.71 -2.40
N LEU A 85 -15.39 -22.32 -1.14
CA LEU A 85 -14.48 -22.70 -0.05
C LEU A 85 -14.98 -24.00 0.61
N GLU A 86 -14.07 -24.93 0.86
CA GLU A 86 -14.34 -26.12 1.66
C GLU A 86 -14.20 -25.77 3.15
N ASP A 87 -15.10 -26.31 3.97
CA ASP A 87 -14.95 -26.27 5.44
C ASP A 87 -13.92 -27.33 5.84
N GLU A 88 -12.65 -27.00 5.64
CA GLU A 88 -11.53 -27.89 5.91
C GLU A 88 -11.29 -28.01 7.43
N ASP A 89 -10.93 -29.22 7.88
CA ASP A 89 -10.46 -29.43 9.23
C ASP A 89 -9.22 -28.52 9.51
N PRO A 90 -9.05 -28.02 10.74
CA PRO A 90 -7.90 -27.20 11.08
C PRO A 90 -6.58 -27.87 10.68
N TYR A 91 -5.70 -27.13 9.98
CA TYR A 91 -4.39 -27.62 9.54
C TYR A 91 -3.48 -28.07 10.69
N TYR A 92 -3.73 -27.60 11.91
CA TYR A 92 -2.99 -27.95 13.10
C TYR A 92 -3.95 -28.45 14.17
N THR A 93 -3.48 -29.45 14.93
CA THR A 93 -4.15 -29.80 16.18
C THR A 93 -4.05 -28.64 17.17
N PRO A 94 -4.98 -28.54 18.16
CA PRO A 94 -4.90 -27.52 19.19
C PRO A 94 -3.59 -27.56 20.00
N GLU A 95 -2.90 -28.69 20.03
CA GLU A 95 -1.58 -28.80 20.68
C GLU A 95 -0.48 -28.18 19.82
N GLU A 96 -0.42 -28.51 18.53
CA GLU A 96 0.52 -27.92 17.57
C GLU A 96 0.32 -26.41 17.45
N GLU A 97 -0.93 -25.93 17.44
CA GLU A 97 -1.23 -24.50 17.39
C GLU A 97 -0.69 -23.77 18.63
N ARG A 98 -0.86 -24.35 19.83
CA ARG A 98 -0.28 -23.80 21.06
C ARG A 98 1.24 -23.74 21.02
N GLU A 99 1.88 -24.76 20.45
CA GLU A 99 3.33 -24.79 20.29
C GLU A 99 3.82 -23.75 19.26
N ILE A 100 3.13 -23.60 18.13
CA ILE A 100 3.43 -22.58 17.11
C ILE A 100 3.33 -21.18 17.72
N LEU A 101 2.24 -20.88 18.44
CA LEU A 101 2.04 -19.59 19.09
C LEU A 101 3.08 -19.33 20.20
N ALA A 102 3.42 -20.35 20.99
CA ALA A 102 4.47 -20.24 22.01
C ALA A 102 5.86 -19.99 21.38
N ASN A 103 6.16 -20.65 20.26
CA ASN A 103 7.42 -20.46 19.53
C ASN A 103 7.50 -19.08 18.87
N ALA A 104 6.41 -18.61 18.26
CA ALA A 104 6.32 -17.25 17.72
C ALA A 104 6.52 -16.19 18.83
N GLY A 105 5.91 -16.39 20.00
CA GLY A 105 6.09 -15.52 21.16
C GLY A 105 7.52 -15.51 21.72
N ARG A 106 8.25 -16.63 21.65
CA ARG A 106 9.67 -16.69 22.02
C ARG A 106 10.57 -15.99 21.00
N ALA A 107 10.29 -16.17 19.70
CA ALA A 107 11.03 -15.52 18.62
C ALA A 107 10.86 -13.99 18.60
N ALA A 108 9.73 -13.47 19.06
CA ALA A 108 9.47 -12.02 19.13
C ALA A 108 10.13 -11.32 20.35
N ASN A 109 10.59 -12.08 21.35
CA ASN A 109 11.11 -11.56 22.63
C ASN A 109 12.60 -11.86 22.87
N GLY A 110 13.32 -12.40 21.89
CA GLY A 110 14.77 -12.63 21.91
C GLY A 110 15.49 -11.73 20.93
#